data_AF-A0A0L0P7F6-F1
#
_entry.id   AF-A0A0L0P7F6-F1
#
_cell.length_a   1.000
_cell.length_b   1.000
_cell.length_c   1.000
_cell.angle_alpha   90.00
_cell.angle_beta   90.00
_cell.angle_gamma   90.00
#
_symmetry.space_group_name_H-M   'P 1'
#
loop_
_entity.id
_entity.type
_entity.pdbx_description
1 polymer ?
#
loop_
_entity_poly.entity_id
_entity_poly.type
_entity_poly.pdbx_seq_one_letter_code
_entity_poly.pdbx_strand_id
1 'polypeptide(L)'
;MDDSYLYTPPNPSVGKLIRWIVILLLLRVRNPLRLTAFLSLNPTIRNLISNWLKEHSRLKDPETVDRRARKLANLATVGFLFLAVVNNDQIPKDYWLIYFYSAYYGDLNPPSSRITVYPTLSKAIKFDKIKKNSWVRYLYVRKHYIIFPLIFGQLLSNYLTPTRYKLNHRYLSASIKNYIFNPIWVNYRLGVNSQQVHWAGLLQSYIKHNVVLAGVYGALLFKKQLLDRYYEVSNNIFGYDTSIKEIVYRYLALVGHKANAMANFIYGPNLISMFLLSLTAPLLTRVGFVRNVYLSDIKSFIKNYIKAIGFIAAFATMCTESQQLIPSYGFPWVYGDPRSVRSISTQFYDGLNSYLARLIILSKWRILKDNHRWFSLINIANWDRIESVVLCYGVWNLMNLNDYVRKHPYQRECQRLENDSLIRAVDRIMN
;
A
#
# COMPACT_ATOMS: atom_id res chain seq x y z
N MET A 1 37.75 34.29 -21.21
CA MET A 1 36.41 33.70 -21.09
C MET A 1 36.63 32.33 -20.50
N ASP A 2 36.11 32.07 -19.30
CA ASP A 2 36.27 30.79 -18.63
C ASP A 2 35.53 29.68 -19.38
N ASP A 3 36.25 28.62 -19.73
CA ASP A 3 35.72 27.38 -20.32
C ASP A 3 34.86 26.55 -19.33
N SER A 4 34.53 27.10 -18.16
CA SER A 4 33.74 26.46 -17.11
C SER A 4 32.26 26.26 -17.48
N TYR A 5 31.77 26.88 -18.56
CA TYR A 5 30.41 26.70 -19.09
C TYR A 5 30.26 25.50 -20.03
N LEU A 6 31.36 24.89 -20.48
CA LEU A 6 31.34 23.73 -21.39
C LEU A 6 31.35 22.37 -20.67
N TYR A 7 31.33 22.37 -19.32
CA TYR A 7 31.17 21.14 -18.56
C TYR A 7 29.69 20.72 -18.53
N THR A 8 29.19 20.18 -19.64
CA THR A 8 28.02 19.29 -19.55
C THR A 8 28.45 18.10 -18.68
N PRO A 9 27.88 17.93 -17.47
CA PRO A 9 28.26 16.81 -16.62
C PRO A 9 28.07 15.51 -17.42
N PRO A 10 28.98 14.53 -17.28
CA PRO A 10 28.90 13.28 -18.02
C PRO A 10 27.51 12.67 -17.81
N ASN A 11 26.88 12.28 -18.93
CA ASN A 11 25.52 11.77 -18.97
C ASN A 11 25.36 10.69 -17.86
N PRO A 12 24.65 10.98 -16.75
CA PRO A 12 24.59 10.07 -15.59
C PRO A 12 23.93 8.74 -15.96
N SER A 13 23.32 8.67 -17.15
CA SER A 13 22.67 7.50 -17.72
C SER A 13 23.60 6.31 -17.91
N VAL A 14 24.87 6.48 -18.29
CA VAL A 14 25.77 5.33 -18.55
C VAL A 14 26.18 4.64 -17.25
N GLY A 15 26.60 5.41 -16.24
CA GLY A 15 26.93 4.87 -14.91
C GLY A 15 25.70 4.26 -14.23
N LYS A 16 24.53 4.86 -14.40
CA LYS A 16 23.23 4.34 -13.92
C LYS A 16 22.83 3.05 -14.64
N LEU A 17 23.08 2.95 -15.94
CA LEU A 17 22.81 1.77 -16.77
C LEU A 17 23.63 0.57 -16.29
N ILE A 18 24.94 0.75 -16.08
CA ILE A 18 25.83 -0.32 -15.58
C ILE A 18 25.37 -0.78 -14.19
N ARG A 19 25.07 0.15 -13.28
CA ARG A 19 24.56 -0.18 -11.94
C ARG A 19 23.29 -1.01 -11.98
N TRP A 20 22.32 -0.62 -12.80
CA TRP A 20 21.06 -1.36 -12.93
C TRP A 20 21.24 -2.73 -13.58
N ILE A 21 22.12 -2.87 -14.59
CA ILE A 21 22.44 -4.19 -15.15
C ILE A 21 22.98 -5.12 -14.06
N VAL A 22 23.97 -4.67 -13.28
CA VAL A 22 24.57 -5.48 -12.21
C VAL A 22 23.52 -5.87 -11.17
N ILE A 23 22.71 -4.91 -10.70
CA ILE A 23 21.65 -5.18 -9.70
C ILE A 23 20.61 -6.17 -10.25
N LEU A 24 20.12 -5.98 -11.47
CA LEU A 24 19.08 -6.83 -12.06
C LEU A 24 19.60 -8.24 -12.38
N LEU A 25 20.87 -8.39 -12.76
CA LEU A 25 21.51 -9.69 -12.92
C LEU A 25 21.68 -10.41 -11.58
N LEU A 26 22.11 -9.72 -10.53
CA LEU A 26 22.20 -10.27 -9.16
C LEU A 26 20.83 -10.74 -8.66
N LEU A 27 19.78 -9.99 -8.94
CA LEU A 27 18.39 -10.33 -8.60
C LEU A 27 17.76 -11.36 -9.56
N ARG A 28 18.50 -11.84 -10.57
CA ARG A 28 18.05 -12.82 -11.56
C ARG A 28 16.74 -12.44 -12.25
N VAL A 29 16.55 -11.15 -12.53
CA VAL A 29 15.34 -10.63 -13.18
C VAL A 29 15.31 -11.02 -14.65
N ARG A 30 14.18 -11.52 -15.13
CA ARG A 30 13.98 -11.85 -16.56
C ARG A 30 13.97 -10.56 -17.41
N ASN A 31 14.67 -10.58 -18.55
CA ASN A 31 14.88 -9.43 -19.46
C ASN A 31 15.58 -8.20 -18.81
N PRO A 32 16.75 -8.39 -18.17
CA PRO A 32 17.40 -7.32 -17.42
C PRO A 32 17.78 -6.13 -18.30
N LEU A 33 18.27 -6.36 -19.52
CA LEU A 33 18.67 -5.29 -20.45
C LEU A 33 17.51 -4.34 -20.82
N ARG A 34 16.32 -4.89 -21.07
CA ARG A 34 15.13 -4.08 -21.42
C ARG A 34 14.63 -3.27 -20.24
N LEU A 35 14.69 -3.85 -19.04
CA LEU A 35 14.31 -3.16 -17.82
C LEU A 35 15.33 -2.08 -17.44
N THR A 36 16.62 -2.33 -17.62
CA THR A 36 17.67 -1.31 -17.50
C THR A 36 17.43 -0.17 -18.47
N ALA A 37 17.13 -0.45 -19.74
CA ALA A 37 16.81 0.57 -20.73
C ALA A 37 15.67 1.50 -20.27
N PHE A 38 14.61 0.92 -19.70
CA PHE A 38 13.54 1.70 -19.07
C PHE A 38 14.03 2.55 -17.88
N LEU A 39 14.87 2.00 -17.00
CA LEU A 39 15.31 2.66 -15.76
C LEU A 39 16.36 3.76 -15.96
N SER A 40 17.11 3.78 -17.07
CA SER A 40 18.27 4.66 -17.23
C SER A 40 18.31 5.49 -18.52
N LEU A 41 17.59 5.13 -19.59
CA LEU A 41 17.76 5.80 -20.89
C LEU A 41 16.85 7.01 -21.11
N ASN A 42 15.88 7.29 -20.23
CA ASN A 42 14.94 8.40 -20.42
C ASN A 42 15.64 9.77 -20.68
N PRO A 43 16.66 10.20 -19.91
CA PRO A 43 17.37 11.45 -20.17
C PRO A 43 18.02 11.48 -21.57
N THR A 44 18.64 10.37 -21.97
CA THR A 44 19.33 10.24 -23.25
C THR A 44 18.34 10.27 -24.42
N ILE A 45 17.23 9.52 -24.32
CA ILE A 45 16.13 9.54 -25.30
C ILE A 45 15.56 10.96 -25.43
N ARG A 46 15.36 11.65 -24.31
CA ARG A 46 14.83 13.00 -24.29
C ARG A 46 15.74 14.01 -24.98
N ASN A 47 17.05 13.92 -24.77
CA ASN A 47 18.02 14.79 -25.44
C ASN A 47 18.05 14.55 -26.95
N LEU A 48 18.03 13.27 -27.38
CA LEU A 48 17.98 12.91 -28.80
C LEU A 48 16.72 13.43 -29.50
N ILE A 49 15.54 13.21 -28.89
CA ILE A 49 14.26 13.68 -29.45
C ILE A 49 14.18 15.20 -29.46
N SER A 50 14.70 15.87 -28.43
CA SER A 50 14.75 17.34 -28.35
C SER A 50 15.59 17.93 -29.48
N ASN A 51 16.79 17.39 -29.71
CA ASN A 51 17.68 17.84 -30.79
C ASN A 51 17.04 17.61 -32.16
N TRP A 52 16.49 16.41 -32.40
CA TRP A 52 15.80 16.10 -33.65
C TRP A 52 14.61 17.02 -33.92
N LEU A 53 13.77 17.30 -32.91
CA LEU A 53 12.64 18.22 -33.05
C LEU A 53 13.07 19.67 -33.29
N LYS A 54 14.16 20.13 -32.67
CA LYS A 54 14.70 21.48 -32.91
C LYS A 54 15.20 21.64 -34.34
N GLU A 55 15.80 20.60 -34.91
CA GLU A 55 16.36 20.61 -36.26
C GLU A 55 15.29 20.44 -37.35
N HIS A 56 14.26 19.61 -37.11
CA HIS A 56 13.33 19.17 -38.17
C HIS A 56 11.91 19.74 -38.06
N SER A 57 11.54 20.39 -36.95
CA SER A 57 10.19 20.94 -36.81
C SER A 57 10.15 22.44 -37.11
N ARG A 58 9.16 22.88 -37.90
CA ARG A 58 8.83 24.32 -38.09
C ARG A 58 8.21 24.96 -36.83
N LEU A 59 8.30 24.31 -35.67
CA LEU A 59 7.71 24.78 -34.42
C LEU A 59 8.54 25.95 -33.89
N LYS A 60 8.00 27.16 -33.96
CA LYS A 60 8.68 28.38 -33.48
C LYS A 60 8.69 28.52 -31.95
N ASP A 61 7.77 27.84 -31.26
CA ASP A 61 7.62 27.98 -29.81
C ASP A 61 8.48 26.93 -29.05
N PRO A 62 9.55 27.36 -28.33
CA PRO A 62 10.43 26.46 -27.61
C PRO A 62 9.71 25.67 -26.50
N GLU A 63 8.65 26.22 -25.92
CA GLU A 63 7.89 25.55 -24.86
C GLU A 63 7.09 24.36 -25.40
N THR A 64 6.46 24.55 -26.57
CA THR A 64 5.75 23.48 -27.27
C THR A 64 6.69 22.35 -27.73
N VAL A 65 7.90 22.68 -28.17
CA VAL A 65 8.93 21.69 -28.54
C VAL A 65 9.36 20.86 -27.32
N ASP A 66 9.73 21.49 -26.21
CA ASP A 66 10.11 20.79 -24.97
C ASP A 66 8.97 19.90 -24.44
N ARG A 67 7.72 20.39 -24.50
CA ARG A 67 6.54 19.61 -24.07
C ARG A 67 6.34 18.35 -24.93
N ARG A 68 6.48 18.45 -26.26
CA ARG A 68 6.34 17.30 -27.18
C ARG A 68 7.51 16.32 -27.00
N ALA A 69 8.73 16.84 -26.88
CA ALA A 69 9.94 16.03 -26.67
C ALA A 69 9.82 15.17 -25.40
N ARG A 70 9.39 15.76 -24.28
CA ARG A 70 9.15 15.03 -23.02
C ARG A 70 8.12 13.91 -23.17
N LYS A 71 6.95 14.23 -23.76
CA LYS A 71 5.88 13.23 -23.93
C LYS A 71 6.31 12.05 -24.80
N LEU A 72 7.03 12.32 -25.89
CA LEU A 72 7.56 11.29 -26.78
C LEU A 72 8.68 10.49 -26.11
N ALA A 73 9.57 11.13 -25.35
CA ALA A 73 10.62 10.45 -24.60
C ALA A 73 10.04 9.54 -23.51
N ASN A 74 9.02 9.99 -22.79
CA ASN A 74 8.29 9.19 -21.81
C ASN A 74 7.59 8.01 -22.49
N LEU A 75 6.97 8.23 -23.66
CA LEU A 75 6.32 7.16 -24.44
C LEU A 75 7.33 6.10 -24.90
N ALA A 76 8.47 6.52 -25.48
CA ALA A 76 9.53 5.62 -25.92
C ALA A 76 10.14 4.84 -24.76
N THR A 77 10.36 5.51 -23.62
CA THR A 77 10.83 4.89 -22.37
C THR A 77 9.88 3.79 -21.91
N VAL A 78 8.58 4.07 -21.90
CA VAL A 78 7.53 3.10 -21.57
C VAL A 78 7.44 1.98 -22.61
N GLY A 79 7.84 2.20 -23.86
CA GLY A 79 8.02 1.13 -24.85
C GLY A 79 9.02 0.06 -24.40
N PHE A 80 10.14 0.45 -23.77
CA PHE A 80 11.08 -0.50 -23.17
C PHE A 80 10.47 -1.26 -22.00
N LEU A 81 9.64 -0.61 -21.18
CA LEU A 81 8.87 -1.27 -20.11
C LEU A 81 7.93 -2.33 -20.69
N PHE A 82 7.19 -2.00 -21.74
CA PHE A 82 6.29 -2.95 -22.41
C PHE A 82 7.05 -4.20 -22.88
N LEU A 83 8.18 -4.01 -23.56
CA LEU A 83 9.01 -5.11 -24.06
C LEU A 83 9.64 -5.93 -22.93
N ALA A 84 9.87 -5.35 -21.76
CA ALA A 84 10.37 -6.06 -20.58
C ALA A 84 9.28 -6.89 -19.90
N VAL A 85 8.04 -6.40 -19.88
CA VAL A 85 6.93 -6.92 -19.08
C VAL A 85 6.04 -7.89 -19.86
N VAL A 86 5.84 -7.70 -21.17
CA VAL A 86 4.77 -8.36 -21.94
C VAL A 86 4.74 -9.89 -21.86
N ASN A 87 5.89 -10.56 -21.80
CA ASN A 87 5.99 -12.02 -21.68
C ASN A 87 6.70 -12.44 -20.38
N ASN A 88 6.63 -11.61 -19.33
CA ASN A 88 7.28 -11.86 -18.06
C ASN A 88 6.26 -12.12 -16.95
N ASP A 89 6.01 -13.40 -16.68
CA ASP A 89 5.05 -13.85 -15.65
C ASP A 89 5.53 -13.57 -14.21
N GLN A 90 6.82 -13.27 -14.01
CA GLN A 90 7.35 -12.92 -12.69
C GLN A 90 6.89 -11.53 -12.24
N ILE A 91 6.45 -10.68 -13.18
CA ILE A 91 5.99 -9.33 -12.88
C ILE A 91 4.47 -9.39 -12.64
N PRO A 92 3.96 -9.03 -11.45
CA PRO A 92 2.53 -9.05 -11.15
C PRO A 92 1.83 -7.82 -11.77
N LYS A 93 1.61 -7.87 -13.09
CA LYS A 93 1.06 -6.78 -13.92
C LYS A 93 -0.30 -6.31 -13.42
N ASP A 94 -1.15 -7.25 -13.05
CA ASP A 94 -2.49 -7.02 -12.51
C ASP A 94 -2.45 -6.24 -11.18
N TYR A 95 -1.53 -6.57 -10.27
CA TYR A 95 -1.33 -5.82 -9.03
C TYR A 95 -0.80 -4.42 -9.30
N TRP A 96 0.23 -4.29 -10.16
CA TRP A 96 0.80 -2.98 -10.49
C TRP A 96 -0.21 -2.08 -11.20
N LEU A 97 -1.06 -2.64 -12.07
CA LEU A 97 -2.15 -1.92 -12.73
C LEU A 97 -3.11 -1.34 -11.68
N ILE A 98 -3.61 -2.16 -10.76
CA ILE A 98 -4.50 -1.70 -9.69
C ILE A 98 -3.79 -0.65 -8.82
N TYR A 99 -2.52 -0.87 -8.49
CA TYR A 99 -1.73 0.06 -7.68
C TYR A 99 -1.57 1.43 -8.35
N PHE A 100 -1.09 1.47 -9.59
CA PHE A 100 -0.86 2.72 -10.31
C PHE A 100 -2.15 3.48 -10.58
N TYR A 101 -3.23 2.81 -10.97
CA TYR A 101 -4.50 3.48 -11.22
C TYR A 101 -5.14 4.01 -9.94
N SER A 102 -5.14 3.21 -8.86
CA SER A 102 -5.68 3.68 -7.58
C SER A 102 -4.84 4.79 -6.97
N ALA A 103 -3.50 4.75 -7.11
CA ALA A 103 -2.63 5.84 -6.67
C ALA A 103 -2.82 7.10 -7.53
N TYR A 104 -2.93 6.95 -8.85
CA TYR A 104 -3.08 8.06 -9.78
C TYR A 104 -4.40 8.80 -9.55
N TYR A 105 -5.54 8.09 -9.57
CA TYR A 105 -6.86 8.71 -9.40
C TYR A 105 -7.25 8.95 -7.93
N GLY A 106 -6.57 8.32 -6.97
CA GLY A 106 -6.83 8.49 -5.54
C GLY A 106 -6.03 9.64 -4.93
N ASP A 107 -4.69 9.53 -4.99
CA ASP A 107 -3.80 10.37 -4.19
C ASP A 107 -3.08 11.44 -5.02
N LEU A 108 -2.63 11.06 -6.23
CA LEU A 108 -1.72 11.86 -7.04
C LEU A 108 -2.45 12.92 -7.87
N ASN A 109 -3.51 12.52 -8.56
CA ASN A 109 -4.31 13.42 -9.40
C ASN A 109 -5.82 13.12 -9.23
N PRO A 110 -6.38 13.34 -8.03
CA PRO A 110 -7.80 13.09 -7.80
C PRO A 110 -8.69 14.01 -8.66
N PRO A 111 -9.96 13.62 -8.90
CA PRO A 111 -10.98 14.45 -9.57
C PRO A 111 -11.09 15.91 -9.06
N SER A 112 -10.68 16.15 -7.81
CA SER A 112 -10.69 17.47 -7.18
C SER A 112 -9.43 18.30 -7.38
N SER A 113 -8.34 17.73 -7.92
CA SER A 113 -7.05 18.39 -8.10
C SER A 113 -7.16 19.57 -9.08
N ARG A 114 -6.24 20.53 -8.97
CA ARG A 114 -6.09 21.61 -9.96
C ARG A 114 -5.08 21.27 -11.05
N ILE A 115 -4.42 20.12 -10.94
CA ILE A 115 -3.38 19.65 -11.86
C ILE A 115 -4.03 19.13 -13.13
N THR A 116 -3.93 19.90 -14.21
CA THR A 116 -4.47 19.54 -15.51
C THR A 116 -3.45 18.75 -16.32
N VAL A 117 -3.21 17.49 -15.95
CA VAL A 117 -2.43 16.56 -16.79
C VAL A 117 -3.23 16.20 -18.08
N TYR A 118 -4.56 16.20 -17.99
CA TYR A 118 -5.53 16.14 -19.09
C TYR A 118 -6.79 16.97 -18.76
N PRO A 119 -7.51 17.54 -19.74
CA PRO A 119 -8.83 18.08 -19.50
C PRO A 119 -9.88 16.95 -19.46
N THR A 120 -10.97 17.21 -18.75
CA THR A 120 -12.28 16.52 -18.82
C THR A 120 -12.33 15.04 -18.47
N LEU A 121 -12.69 14.76 -17.21
CA LEU A 121 -13.98 14.21 -16.80
C LEU A 121 -13.92 13.92 -15.30
N SER A 122 -14.91 14.40 -14.55
CA SER A 122 -15.01 14.44 -13.09
C SER A 122 -14.24 15.57 -12.39
N LYS A 123 -14.83 16.77 -12.39
CA LYS A 123 -14.69 17.73 -11.27
C LYS A 123 -15.87 17.53 -10.33
N ALA A 124 -15.98 16.36 -9.72
CA ALA A 124 -17.09 16.07 -8.81
C ALA A 124 -16.58 16.06 -7.37
N ILE A 125 -17.02 17.07 -6.62
CA ILE A 125 -16.94 17.22 -5.16
C ILE A 125 -15.54 17.58 -4.64
N LYS A 126 -15.26 18.88 -4.59
CA LYS A 126 -14.15 19.43 -3.80
C LYS A 126 -14.51 19.29 -2.31
N PHE A 127 -13.73 18.53 -1.55
CA PHE A 127 -13.89 18.37 -0.10
C PHE A 127 -13.93 19.72 0.64
N ASP A 128 -13.20 20.72 0.13
CA ASP A 128 -13.18 22.09 0.66
C ASP A 128 -14.55 22.80 0.59
N LYS A 129 -15.48 22.30 -0.23
CA LYS A 129 -16.85 22.80 -0.31
C LYS A 129 -17.81 22.15 0.69
N ILE A 130 -17.38 21.10 1.41
CA ILE A 130 -18.21 20.42 2.41
C ILE A 130 -18.21 21.25 3.70
N LYS A 131 -19.42 21.62 4.19
CA LYS A 131 -19.61 22.41 5.42
C LYS A 131 -18.81 21.80 6.59
N LYS A 132 -18.09 22.66 7.32
CA LYS A 132 -17.20 22.28 8.45
C LYS A 132 -17.92 21.42 9.51
N ASN A 133 -19.21 21.68 9.78
CA ASN A 133 -20.00 20.97 10.80
C ASN A 133 -20.94 19.89 10.22
N SER A 134 -20.73 19.45 8.98
CA SER A 134 -21.56 18.39 8.39
C SER A 134 -21.20 17.01 8.93
N TRP A 135 -22.22 16.16 9.09
CA TRP A 135 -22.01 14.75 9.47
C TRP A 135 -21.13 13.99 8.45
N VAL A 136 -21.20 14.38 7.17
CA VAL A 136 -20.34 13.84 6.11
C VAL A 136 -18.86 14.09 6.39
N ARG A 137 -18.50 15.30 6.85
CA ARG A 137 -17.11 15.63 7.23
C ARG A 137 -16.67 14.86 8.47
N TYR A 138 -17.55 14.70 9.45
CA TYR A 138 -17.28 13.87 10.64
C TYR A 138 -17.00 12.40 10.26
N LEU A 139 -17.86 11.80 9.42
CA LEU A 139 -17.67 10.44 8.91
C LEU A 139 -16.38 10.31 8.10
N TYR A 140 -16.05 11.31 7.29
CA TYR A 140 -14.81 11.31 6.50
C TYR A 140 -13.56 11.31 7.38
N VAL A 141 -13.53 12.14 8.44
CA VAL A 141 -12.39 12.20 9.39
C VAL A 141 -12.25 10.87 10.15
N ARG A 142 -13.36 10.20 10.45
CA ARG A 142 -13.40 8.93 11.19
C ARG A 142 -13.59 7.70 10.29
N LYS A 143 -13.37 7.83 8.97
CA LYS A 143 -13.65 6.79 7.98
C LYS A 143 -12.97 5.45 8.28
N HIS A 144 -11.81 5.48 8.92
CA HIS A 144 -11.05 4.28 9.29
C HIS A 144 -11.83 3.34 10.22
N TYR A 145 -12.68 3.87 11.13
CA TYR A 145 -13.53 3.07 12.01
C TYR A 145 -14.65 2.32 11.27
N ILE A 146 -14.93 2.64 10.01
CA ILE A 146 -15.94 1.95 9.20
C ILE A 146 -15.27 1.09 8.13
N ILE A 147 -14.29 1.66 7.42
CA ILE A 147 -13.63 1.01 6.29
C ILE A 147 -12.82 -0.20 6.77
N PHE A 148 -12.03 -0.06 7.84
CA PHE A 148 -11.21 -1.19 8.33
C PHE A 148 -12.08 -2.37 8.76
N PRO A 149 -13.13 -2.20 9.59
CA PRO A 149 -14.01 -3.31 9.94
C PRO A 149 -14.70 -3.98 8.75
N LEU A 150 -15.12 -3.22 7.73
CA LEU A 150 -15.68 -3.79 6.51
C LEU A 150 -14.67 -4.68 5.77
N ILE A 151 -13.44 -4.18 5.62
CA ILE A 151 -12.34 -4.92 4.99
C ILE A 151 -12.02 -6.18 5.79
N PHE A 152 -11.89 -6.07 7.11
CA PHE A 152 -11.59 -7.21 7.97
C PHE A 152 -12.71 -8.25 7.90
N GLY A 153 -13.98 -7.85 7.99
CA GLY A 153 -15.12 -8.76 7.83
C GLY A 153 -15.12 -9.47 6.47
N GLN A 154 -14.76 -8.77 5.39
CA GLN A 154 -14.63 -9.37 4.06
C GLN A 154 -13.45 -10.35 3.95
N LEU A 155 -12.31 -10.04 4.56
CA LEU A 155 -11.14 -10.94 4.61
C LEU A 155 -11.44 -12.19 5.44
N LEU A 156 -12.01 -12.00 6.63
CA LEU A 156 -12.40 -13.09 7.52
C LEU A 156 -13.42 -14.02 6.86
N SER A 157 -14.43 -13.45 6.20
CA SER A 157 -15.41 -14.21 5.42
C SER A 157 -14.76 -15.01 4.29
N ASN A 158 -13.81 -14.43 3.55
CA ASN A 158 -13.09 -15.16 2.51
C ASN A 158 -12.21 -16.30 3.08
N TYR A 159 -11.67 -16.10 4.29
CA TYR A 159 -10.82 -17.09 4.97
C TYR A 159 -11.61 -18.22 5.63
N LEU A 160 -12.75 -17.94 6.27
CA LEU A 160 -13.51 -18.95 7.02
C LEU A 160 -14.62 -19.63 6.22
N THR A 161 -15.11 -19.04 5.12
CA THR A 161 -16.22 -19.64 4.37
C THR A 161 -15.74 -20.89 3.63
N PRO A 162 -16.20 -22.09 4.00
CA PRO A 162 -15.86 -23.30 3.27
C PRO A 162 -16.45 -23.20 1.86
N THR A 163 -15.59 -23.30 0.85
CA THR A 163 -16.04 -23.37 -0.54
C THR A 163 -15.67 -24.74 -1.09
N ARG A 164 -16.61 -25.38 -1.80
CA ARG A 164 -16.43 -26.71 -2.43
C ARG A 164 -15.15 -26.82 -3.27
N TYR A 165 -14.67 -25.69 -3.79
CA TYR A 165 -13.46 -25.56 -4.61
C TYR A 165 -12.32 -24.75 -3.97
N LYS A 166 -12.45 -24.35 -2.69
CA LYS A 166 -11.50 -23.47 -1.97
C LYS A 166 -11.11 -22.18 -2.75
N LEU A 167 -11.94 -21.73 -3.70
CA LEU A 167 -11.62 -20.61 -4.61
C LEU A 167 -11.27 -19.35 -3.81
N ASN A 168 -12.04 -19.04 -2.76
CA ASN A 168 -11.76 -17.87 -1.91
C ASN A 168 -10.39 -17.97 -1.20
N HIS A 169 -9.92 -19.18 -0.87
CA HIS A 169 -8.58 -19.39 -0.30
C HIS A 169 -7.48 -19.35 -1.35
N ARG A 170 -7.77 -19.69 -2.61
CA ARG A 170 -6.81 -19.62 -3.73
C ARG A 170 -6.46 -18.17 -4.07
N TYR A 171 -7.44 -17.27 -4.01
CA TYR A 171 -7.27 -15.86 -4.38
C TYR A 171 -7.07 -14.91 -3.17
N LEU A 172 -7.12 -15.42 -1.94
CA LEU A 172 -6.66 -14.68 -0.76
C LEU A 172 -5.13 -14.56 -0.82
N SER A 173 -4.59 -13.39 -0.46
CA SER A 173 -3.14 -13.20 -0.37
C SER A 173 -2.51 -14.28 0.51
N ALA A 174 -1.57 -15.04 -0.08
CA ALA A 174 -0.86 -16.12 0.61
C ALA A 174 -0.16 -15.60 1.87
N SER A 175 0.39 -14.39 1.85
CA SER A 175 1.04 -13.79 3.00
C SER A 175 0.06 -13.50 4.14
N ILE A 176 -1.10 -12.91 3.83
CA ILE A 176 -2.13 -12.64 4.86
C ILE A 176 -2.65 -13.97 5.42
N LYS A 177 -2.89 -14.95 4.55
CA LYS A 177 -3.33 -16.28 4.97
C LYS A 177 -2.30 -16.94 5.89
N ASN A 178 -1.06 -17.08 5.44
CA ASN A 178 -0.05 -17.90 6.10
C ASN A 178 0.58 -17.23 7.31
N TYR A 179 0.76 -15.91 7.28
CA TYR A 179 1.40 -15.17 8.36
C TYR A 179 0.42 -14.46 9.28
N ILE A 180 -0.82 -14.15 8.87
CA ILE A 180 -1.78 -13.46 9.76
C ILE A 180 -2.87 -14.41 10.24
N PHE A 181 -3.63 -15.02 9.34
CA PHE A 181 -4.79 -15.82 9.73
C PHE A 181 -4.44 -17.23 10.24
N ASN A 182 -3.63 -18.01 9.52
CA ASN A 182 -3.32 -19.39 9.89
C ASN A 182 -2.74 -19.52 11.30
N PRO A 183 -1.73 -18.73 11.73
CA PRO A 183 -1.14 -18.89 13.06
C PRO A 183 -2.12 -18.60 14.20
N ILE A 184 -3.23 -17.90 13.91
CA ILE A 184 -4.26 -17.56 14.89
C ILE A 184 -5.38 -18.61 14.84
N TRP A 185 -5.98 -18.80 13.66
CA TRP A 185 -7.19 -19.61 13.49
C TRP A 185 -6.96 -21.11 13.53
N VAL A 186 -5.74 -21.61 13.28
CA VAL A 186 -5.44 -23.05 13.46
C VAL A 186 -5.59 -23.49 14.92
N ASN A 187 -5.45 -22.56 15.87
CA ASN A 187 -5.64 -22.83 17.29
C ASN A 187 -7.12 -22.82 17.73
N TYR A 188 -8.06 -22.53 16.84
CA TYR A 188 -9.49 -22.47 17.16
C TYR A 188 -10.27 -23.56 16.42
N ARG A 189 -11.11 -24.29 17.15
CA ARG A 189 -12.02 -25.30 16.61
C ARG A 189 -13.44 -24.98 17.03
N LEU A 190 -14.31 -24.83 16.03
CA LEU A 190 -15.76 -24.67 16.20
C LEU A 190 -16.44 -25.97 15.76
N GLY A 191 -16.90 -26.76 16.72
CA GLY A 191 -17.73 -27.94 16.50
C GLY A 191 -19.21 -27.66 16.81
N VAL A 192 -20.09 -28.61 16.46
CA VAL A 192 -21.55 -28.48 16.68
C VAL A 192 -21.89 -28.36 18.18
N ASN A 193 -21.13 -29.03 19.05
CA ASN A 193 -21.35 -29.05 20.50
C ASN A 193 -20.08 -28.77 21.34
N SER A 194 -18.93 -28.54 20.70
CA SER A 194 -17.67 -28.29 21.40
C SER A 194 -16.90 -27.15 20.75
N GLN A 195 -16.31 -26.31 21.59
CA GLN A 195 -15.53 -25.16 21.16
C GLN A 195 -14.23 -25.19 21.94
N GLN A 196 -13.11 -25.19 21.22
CA GLN A 196 -11.80 -25.35 21.83
C GLN A 196 -10.83 -24.33 21.25
N VAL A 197 -10.05 -23.73 22.14
CA VAL A 197 -8.94 -22.85 21.81
C VAL A 197 -7.67 -23.43 22.40
N HIS A 198 -6.66 -23.67 21.57
CA HIS A 198 -5.33 -24.05 22.03
C HIS A 198 -4.54 -22.79 22.42
N TRP A 199 -4.73 -22.33 23.65
CA TRP A 199 -4.15 -21.07 24.16
C TRP A 199 -2.62 -21.05 24.12
N ALA A 200 -1.95 -22.17 24.40
CA ALA A 200 -0.49 -22.25 24.39
C ALA A 200 0.10 -21.97 22.99
N GLY A 201 -0.44 -22.60 21.95
CA GLY A 201 -0.01 -22.35 20.57
C GLY A 201 -0.38 -20.94 20.07
N LEU A 202 -1.50 -20.39 20.55
CA LEU A 202 -1.88 -19.01 20.25
C LEU A 202 -0.91 -18.01 20.89
N LEU A 203 -0.52 -18.23 22.15
CA LEU A 203 0.48 -17.45 22.86
C LEU A 203 1.86 -17.56 22.19
N GLN A 204 2.28 -18.77 21.80
CA GLN A 204 3.53 -18.97 21.08
C GLN A 204 3.56 -18.19 19.76
N SER A 205 2.46 -18.22 19.01
CA SER A 205 2.32 -17.46 17.76
C SER A 205 2.33 -15.96 18.02
N TYR A 206 1.67 -15.51 19.10
CA TYR A 206 1.64 -14.10 19.49
C TYR A 206 3.04 -13.58 19.84
N ILE A 207 3.82 -14.35 20.61
CA ILE A 207 5.21 -14.00 20.95
C ILE A 207 6.06 -13.91 19.68
N LYS A 208 5.96 -14.89 18.77
CA LYS A 208 6.68 -14.88 17.49
C LYS A 208 6.36 -13.61 16.68
N HIS A 209 5.09 -13.24 16.57
CA HIS A 209 4.71 -12.00 15.88
C HIS A 209 5.26 -10.75 16.56
N ASN A 210 5.19 -10.66 17.89
CA ASN A 210 5.76 -9.53 18.62
C ASN A 210 7.27 -9.39 18.38
N VAL A 211 8.02 -10.50 18.40
CA VAL A 211 9.47 -10.49 18.15
C VAL A 211 9.77 -10.02 16.72
N VAL A 212 9.07 -10.54 15.72
CA VAL A 212 9.25 -10.12 14.32
C VAL A 212 8.91 -8.64 14.14
N LEU A 213 7.79 -8.17 14.72
CA LEU A 213 7.39 -6.77 14.68
C LEU A 213 8.40 -5.86 15.39
N ALA A 214 8.93 -6.30 16.53
CA ALA A 214 9.97 -5.57 17.26
C ALA A 214 11.25 -5.46 16.42
N GLY A 215 11.65 -6.52 15.71
CA GLY A 215 12.79 -6.46 14.78
C GLY A 215 12.58 -5.44 13.66
N VAL A 216 11.39 -5.43 13.05
CA VAL A 216 11.04 -4.48 11.97
C VAL A 216 11.01 -3.04 12.49
N TYR A 217 10.30 -2.77 13.60
CA TYR A 217 10.26 -1.42 14.19
C TYR A 217 11.62 -0.98 14.69
N GLY A 218 12.42 -1.90 15.21
CA GLY A 218 13.81 -1.65 15.57
C GLY A 218 14.58 -1.12 14.37
N ALA A 219 14.63 -1.89 13.27
CA ALA A 219 15.36 -1.48 12.07
C ALA A 219 14.86 -0.12 11.50
N LEU A 220 13.55 0.10 11.46
CA LEU A 220 12.96 1.34 10.91
C LEU A 220 13.24 2.58 11.78
N LEU A 221 13.29 2.42 13.10
CA LEU A 221 13.50 3.53 14.04
C LEU A 221 14.96 3.70 14.45
N PHE A 222 15.82 2.72 14.17
CA PHE A 222 17.21 2.66 14.62
C PHE A 222 17.97 3.96 14.34
N LYS A 223 17.97 4.41 13.09
CA LYS A 223 18.70 5.63 12.71
C LYS A 223 18.21 6.84 13.52
N LYS A 224 16.90 7.13 13.42
CA LYS A 224 16.32 8.35 13.97
C LYS A 224 16.31 8.41 15.50
N GLN A 225 16.06 7.27 16.16
CA GLN A 225 15.79 7.23 17.60
C GLN A 225 16.97 6.73 18.43
N LEU A 226 17.91 5.99 17.82
CA LEU A 226 19.11 5.50 18.50
C LEU A 226 20.36 6.18 17.99
N LEU A 227 20.66 6.07 16.69
CA LEU A 227 21.92 6.54 16.11
C LEU A 227 22.06 8.06 16.17
N ASP A 228 21.06 8.79 15.67
CA ASP A 228 21.09 10.25 15.63
C ASP A 228 21.16 10.84 17.05
N ARG A 229 20.36 10.29 17.99
CA ARG A 229 20.39 10.69 19.41
C ARG A 229 21.69 10.34 20.13
N TYR A 230 22.29 9.21 19.80
CA TYR A 230 23.59 8.82 20.32
C TYR A 230 24.68 9.82 19.88
N TYR A 231 24.67 10.22 18.61
CA TYR A 231 25.58 11.25 18.11
C TYR A 231 25.33 12.61 18.75
N GLU A 232 24.08 13.00 18.96
CA GLU A 232 23.72 14.26 19.63
C GLU A 232 24.26 14.33 21.07
N VAL A 233 24.14 13.23 21.83
CA VAL A 233 24.66 13.14 23.20
C VAL A 233 26.18 13.01 23.23
N SER A 234 26.78 12.23 22.34
CA SER A 234 28.24 12.08 22.26
C SER A 234 28.96 13.38 21.90
N ASN A 235 28.28 14.31 21.21
CA ASN A 235 28.85 15.58 20.78
C ASN A 235 28.42 16.77 21.68
N ASN A 236 27.78 16.51 22.84
CA ASN A 236 27.29 17.53 23.77
C ASN A 236 26.46 18.66 23.11
N ILE A 237 25.72 18.35 22.04
CA ILE A 237 24.94 19.34 21.28
C ILE A 237 23.77 19.88 22.12
N PHE A 238 23.24 19.04 23.00
CA PHE A 238 22.24 19.41 24.00
C PHE A 238 22.84 19.12 25.37
N GLY A 239 23.06 20.15 26.19
CA GLY A 239 23.64 20.05 27.54
C GLY A 239 22.74 19.35 28.57
N TYR A 240 22.20 18.18 28.22
CA TYR A 240 21.42 17.32 29.09
C TYR A 240 22.24 16.09 29.49
N ASP A 241 22.29 15.78 30.79
CA ASP A 241 22.85 14.57 31.41
C ASP A 241 22.06 13.29 31.06
N THR A 242 21.79 13.06 29.77
CA THR A 242 21.07 11.88 29.31
C THR A 242 22.07 10.74 29.11
N SER A 243 22.02 9.72 29.97
CA SER A 243 22.93 8.59 29.86
C SER A 243 22.66 7.75 28.59
N ILE A 244 23.69 7.18 27.97
CA ILE A 244 23.57 6.27 26.81
C ILE A 244 22.62 5.10 27.14
N LYS A 245 22.69 4.58 28.37
CA LYS A 245 21.82 3.51 28.87
C LYS A 245 20.34 3.90 28.79
N GLU A 246 20.02 5.15 29.11
CA GLU A 246 18.65 5.66 29.04
C GLU A 246 18.15 5.80 27.59
N ILE A 247 19.01 6.20 26.66
CA ILE A 247 18.68 6.26 25.22
C ILE A 247 18.33 4.86 24.71
N VAL A 248 19.17 3.87 25.02
CA VAL A 248 18.93 2.47 24.63
C VAL A 248 17.65 1.93 25.25
N TYR A 249 17.42 2.18 26.55
CA TYR A 249 16.21 1.74 27.24
C TYR A 249 14.95 2.37 26.61
N ARG A 250 14.94 3.68 26.38
CA ARG A 250 13.81 4.39 25.74
C ARG A 250 13.56 3.88 24.32
N TYR A 251 14.60 3.58 23.56
CA TYR A 251 14.49 2.99 22.23
C TYR A 251 13.86 1.59 22.27
N LEU A 252 14.35 0.70 23.14
CA LEU A 252 13.79 -0.65 23.29
C LEU A 252 12.35 -0.63 23.79
N ALA A 253 12.03 0.24 24.76
CA ALA A 253 10.67 0.43 25.25
C ALA A 253 9.73 0.93 24.13
N LEU A 254 10.17 1.91 23.33
CA LEU A 254 9.42 2.42 22.18
C LEU A 254 9.11 1.31 21.17
N VAL A 255 10.14 0.53 20.79
CA VAL A 255 10.00 -0.59 19.85
C VAL A 255 9.06 -1.65 20.40
N GLY A 256 9.20 -2.02 21.68
CA GLY A 256 8.33 -2.98 22.36
C GLY A 256 6.88 -2.54 22.40
N HIS A 257 6.60 -1.29 22.78
CA HIS A 257 5.25 -0.73 22.80
C HIS A 257 4.62 -0.69 21.41
N LYS A 258 5.35 -0.29 20.37
CA LYS A 258 4.87 -0.26 18.98
C LYS A 258 4.58 -1.66 18.44
N ALA A 259 5.48 -2.61 18.68
CA ALA A 259 5.30 -4.00 18.28
C ALA A 259 4.08 -4.63 18.96
N ASN A 260 3.93 -4.39 20.27
CA ASN A 260 2.80 -4.92 21.04
C ASN A 260 1.46 -4.32 20.62
N ALA A 261 1.41 -3.00 20.37
CA ALA A 261 0.22 -2.36 19.84
C ALA A 261 -0.22 -2.97 18.50
N MET A 262 0.73 -3.17 17.57
CA MET A 262 0.44 -3.79 16.27
C MET A 262 0.02 -5.26 16.41
N ALA A 263 0.65 -6.03 17.30
CA ALA A 263 0.26 -7.40 17.57
C ALA A 263 -1.17 -7.46 18.14
N ASN A 264 -1.51 -6.60 19.09
CA ASN A 264 -2.87 -6.53 19.64
C ASN A 264 -3.90 -6.12 18.60
N PHE A 265 -3.54 -5.20 17.70
CA PHE A 265 -4.37 -4.81 16.58
C PHE A 265 -4.67 -5.97 15.61
N ILE A 266 -3.71 -6.89 15.41
CA ILE A 266 -3.90 -8.10 14.61
C ILE A 266 -4.74 -9.13 15.37
N TYR A 267 -4.42 -9.40 16.64
CA TYR A 267 -5.04 -10.49 17.40
C TYR A 267 -6.42 -10.15 17.94
N GLY A 268 -6.64 -8.91 18.39
CA GLY A 268 -7.89 -8.43 18.95
C GLY A 268 -9.13 -8.76 18.11
N PRO A 269 -9.21 -8.37 16.81
CA PRO A 269 -10.41 -8.62 16.02
C PRO A 269 -10.61 -10.12 15.76
N ASN A 270 -9.54 -10.91 15.70
CA ASN A 270 -9.64 -12.36 15.53
C ASN A 270 -10.15 -13.06 16.79
N LEU A 271 -9.63 -12.70 17.97
CA LEU A 271 -10.06 -13.26 19.26
C LEU A 271 -11.52 -12.89 19.56
N ILE A 272 -11.91 -11.63 19.33
CA ILE A 272 -13.32 -11.22 19.47
C ILE A 272 -14.20 -11.96 18.46
N SER A 273 -13.72 -12.16 17.22
CA SER A 273 -14.46 -12.96 16.23
C SER A 273 -14.66 -14.41 16.68
N MET A 274 -13.63 -15.06 17.24
CA MET A 274 -13.74 -16.41 17.80
C MET A 274 -14.77 -16.46 18.92
N PHE A 275 -14.73 -15.50 19.84
CA PHE A 275 -15.69 -15.38 20.93
C PHE A 275 -17.13 -15.18 20.42
N LEU A 276 -17.35 -14.28 19.47
CA LEU A 276 -18.67 -14.03 18.89
C LEU A 276 -19.21 -15.23 18.10
N LEU A 277 -18.35 -15.90 17.31
CA LEU A 277 -18.71 -17.15 16.62
C LEU A 277 -19.11 -18.22 17.62
N SER A 278 -18.30 -18.39 18.67
CA SER A 278 -18.57 -19.30 19.77
C SER A 278 -19.94 -19.06 20.42
N LEU A 279 -20.29 -17.79 20.69
CA LEU A 279 -21.57 -17.45 21.30
C LEU A 279 -22.77 -17.63 20.36
N THR A 280 -22.60 -17.26 19.08
CA THR A 280 -23.75 -17.12 18.18
C THR A 280 -23.97 -18.32 17.24
N ALA A 281 -22.95 -19.16 17.02
CA ALA A 281 -23.09 -20.35 16.17
C ALA A 281 -24.17 -21.34 16.65
N PRO A 282 -24.34 -21.61 17.96
CA PRO A 282 -25.41 -22.50 18.43
C PRO A 282 -26.82 -21.97 18.09
N LEU A 283 -27.00 -20.65 18.04
CA LEU A 283 -28.29 -20.02 17.73
C LEU A 283 -28.75 -20.30 16.29
N LEU A 284 -27.80 -20.48 15.36
CA LEU A 284 -28.09 -20.78 13.95
C LEU A 284 -28.84 -22.10 13.77
N THR A 285 -28.64 -23.05 14.69
CA THR A 285 -29.26 -24.38 14.63
C THR A 285 -30.48 -24.51 15.54
N ARG A 286 -30.55 -23.72 16.63
CA ARG A 286 -31.58 -23.86 17.67
C ARG A 286 -32.77 -22.91 17.49
N VAL A 287 -32.60 -21.75 16.85
CA VAL A 287 -33.69 -20.75 16.72
C VAL A 287 -34.43 -20.96 15.40
N GLY A 288 -35.73 -21.30 15.46
CA GLY A 288 -36.53 -21.71 14.29
C GLY A 288 -36.52 -20.73 13.10
N PHE A 289 -36.73 -19.43 13.34
CA PHE A 289 -36.68 -18.43 12.27
C PHE A 289 -35.29 -18.30 11.63
N VAL A 290 -34.24 -18.25 12.46
CA VAL A 290 -32.85 -18.14 11.98
C VAL A 290 -32.44 -19.38 11.21
N ARG A 291 -32.85 -20.57 11.68
CA ARG A 291 -32.64 -21.84 11.01
C ARG A 291 -33.30 -21.88 9.64
N ASN A 292 -34.52 -21.36 9.50
CA ASN A 292 -35.23 -21.33 8.22
C ASN A 292 -34.52 -20.44 7.19
N VAL A 293 -34.04 -19.26 7.61
CA VAL A 293 -33.24 -18.36 6.75
C VAL A 293 -31.88 -18.99 6.42
N TYR A 294 -31.23 -19.63 7.38
CA TYR A 294 -29.97 -20.36 7.19
C TYR A 294 -30.13 -21.48 6.15
N LEU A 295 -31.20 -22.27 6.24
CA LEU A 295 -31.42 -23.41 5.34
C LEU A 295 -31.82 -23.01 3.92
N SER A 296 -32.34 -21.80 3.68
CA SER A 296 -32.74 -21.37 2.32
C SER A 296 -31.54 -21.04 1.42
N ASP A 297 -30.52 -20.38 1.94
CA ASP A 297 -29.23 -20.14 1.25
C ASP A 297 -28.06 -20.17 2.25
N ILE A 298 -27.68 -21.41 2.61
CA ILE A 298 -26.60 -21.69 3.57
C ILE A 298 -25.32 -20.92 3.21
N LYS A 299 -24.99 -20.84 1.92
CA LYS A 299 -23.71 -20.27 1.46
C LYS A 299 -23.69 -18.76 1.62
N SER A 300 -24.73 -18.06 1.14
CA SER A 300 -24.82 -16.61 1.25
C SER A 300 -24.99 -16.19 2.70
N PHE A 301 -25.80 -16.94 3.47
CA PHE A 301 -26.01 -16.71 4.89
C PHE A 301 -24.70 -16.80 5.69
N ILE A 302 -23.96 -17.91 5.61
CA ILE A 302 -22.68 -18.09 6.33
C ILE A 302 -21.70 -16.96 5.97
N LYS A 303 -21.63 -16.62 4.68
CA LYS A 303 -20.72 -15.58 4.19
C LYS A 303 -21.06 -14.23 4.83
N ASN A 304 -22.33 -13.83 4.86
CA ASN A 304 -22.77 -12.56 5.43
C ASN A 304 -22.69 -12.55 6.96
N TYR A 305 -23.00 -13.66 7.61
CA TYR A 305 -22.86 -13.86 9.04
C TYR A 305 -21.40 -13.66 9.50
N ILE A 306 -20.43 -14.32 8.85
CA ILE A 306 -19.00 -14.15 9.18
C ILE A 306 -18.54 -12.71 8.91
N LYS A 307 -19.04 -12.06 7.84
CA LYS A 307 -18.74 -10.64 7.57
C LYS A 307 -19.22 -9.75 8.70
N ALA A 308 -20.45 -9.96 9.18
CA ALA A 308 -21.04 -9.18 10.26
C ALA A 308 -20.25 -9.37 11.56
N ILE A 309 -19.87 -10.60 11.90
CA ILE A 309 -19.02 -10.87 13.07
C ILE A 309 -17.66 -10.19 12.93
N GLY A 310 -16.98 -10.34 11.79
CA GLY A 310 -15.69 -9.70 11.59
C GLY A 310 -15.78 -8.18 11.66
N PHE A 311 -16.84 -7.59 11.11
CA PHE A 311 -17.11 -6.16 11.23
C PHE A 311 -17.26 -5.73 12.70
N ILE A 312 -18.13 -6.40 13.46
CA ILE A 312 -18.36 -6.06 14.86
C ILE A 312 -17.07 -6.23 15.68
N ALA A 313 -16.33 -7.31 15.47
CA ALA A 313 -15.10 -7.61 16.19
C ALA A 313 -13.99 -6.58 15.92
N ALA A 314 -13.80 -6.20 14.65
CA ALA A 314 -12.86 -5.16 14.28
C ALA A 314 -13.26 -3.79 14.80
N PHE A 315 -14.55 -3.44 14.72
CA PHE A 315 -15.05 -2.19 15.27
C PHE A 315 -14.82 -2.12 16.79
N ALA A 316 -15.19 -3.18 17.52
CA ALA A 316 -14.97 -3.27 18.96
C ALA A 316 -13.48 -3.15 19.31
N THR A 317 -12.60 -3.83 18.57
CA THR A 317 -11.15 -3.74 18.82
C THR A 317 -10.65 -2.32 18.64
N MET A 318 -11.03 -1.63 17.57
CA MET A 318 -10.62 -0.24 17.35
C MET A 318 -11.14 0.70 18.43
N CYS A 319 -12.38 0.49 18.92
CA CYS A 319 -12.91 1.25 20.04
C CYS A 319 -12.11 1.00 21.33
N THR A 320 -11.75 -0.25 21.63
CA THR A 320 -10.93 -0.56 22.82
C THR A 320 -9.51 0.00 22.72
N GLU A 321 -8.91 0.00 21.53
CA GLU A 321 -7.60 0.62 21.30
C GLU A 321 -7.66 2.14 21.53
N SER A 322 -8.74 2.78 21.05
CA SER A 322 -8.93 4.23 21.21
C SER A 322 -9.04 4.68 22.67
N GLN A 323 -9.47 3.79 23.56
CA GLN A 323 -9.56 4.04 25.00
C GLN A 323 -8.20 3.95 25.73
N GLN A 324 -7.13 3.52 25.04
CA GLN A 324 -5.77 3.44 25.60
C GLN A 324 -5.69 2.65 26.92
N LEU A 325 -6.46 1.57 27.03
CA LEU A 325 -6.58 0.78 28.27
C LEU A 325 -5.25 0.21 28.78
N ILE A 326 -4.25 0.04 27.90
CA ILE A 326 -2.95 -0.45 28.29
C ILE A 326 -1.95 0.72 28.41
N PRO A 327 -1.44 1.01 29.61
CA PRO A 327 -0.51 2.12 29.83
C PRO A 327 0.82 1.94 29.09
N SER A 328 1.46 3.06 28.75
CA SER A 328 2.76 3.14 28.09
C SER A 328 3.90 3.25 29.13
N TYR A 329 4.09 2.21 29.94
CA TYR A 329 5.15 2.18 30.95
C TYR A 329 6.53 2.52 30.37
N GLY A 330 7.30 3.37 31.06
CA GLY A 330 8.69 3.69 30.69
C GLY A 330 8.87 4.70 29.56
N PHE A 331 7.79 5.32 29.06
CA PHE A 331 7.88 6.43 28.11
C PHE A 331 7.03 7.61 28.64
N PRO A 332 7.65 8.74 29.04
CA PRO A 332 6.89 9.91 29.43
C PRO A 332 6.11 10.42 28.22
N TRP A 333 4.88 10.88 28.45
CA TRP A 333 4.11 11.62 27.45
C TRP A 333 5.00 12.73 26.91
N VAL A 334 5.24 12.72 25.59
CA VAL A 334 6.06 13.77 24.96
C VAL A 334 5.30 15.08 25.13
N TYR A 335 5.92 16.05 25.81
CA TYR A 335 5.35 17.39 25.97
C TYR A 335 5.05 17.94 24.57
N GLY A 336 3.77 18.12 24.24
CA GLY A 336 3.30 18.62 22.94
C GLY A 336 2.71 17.58 21.96
N ASP A 337 2.80 16.28 22.22
CA ASP A 337 2.06 15.26 21.43
C ASP A 337 1.14 14.44 22.37
N PRO A 338 -0.18 14.72 22.39
CA PRO A 338 -1.15 14.07 23.29
C PRO A 338 -1.49 12.63 22.87
N ARG A 339 -0.64 11.97 22.09
CA ARG A 339 -0.88 10.63 21.56
C ARG A 339 0.01 9.61 22.26
N SER A 340 -0.62 8.61 22.88
CA SER A 340 0.09 7.47 23.45
C SER A 340 1.04 6.85 22.41
N VAL A 341 2.23 6.45 22.84
CA VAL A 341 3.21 5.73 22.00
C VAL A 341 2.59 4.50 21.34
N ARG A 342 1.60 3.89 22.01
CA ARG A 342 0.89 2.70 21.56
C ARG A 342 -0.21 2.99 20.54
N SER A 343 -0.59 4.25 20.35
CA SER A 343 -1.62 4.61 19.37
C SER A 343 -1.14 4.37 17.94
N ILE A 344 -2.01 3.74 17.14
CA ILE A 344 -1.82 3.59 15.70
C ILE A 344 -2.30 4.87 15.00
N SER A 345 -1.46 5.42 14.12
CA SER A 345 -1.76 6.68 13.43
C SER A 345 -2.87 6.49 12.39
N THR A 346 -3.69 7.53 12.18
CA THR A 346 -4.71 7.53 11.11
C THR A 346 -4.11 7.35 9.72
N GLN A 347 -2.89 7.84 9.49
CA GLN A 347 -2.14 7.63 8.25
C GLN A 347 -1.81 6.15 8.02
N PHE A 348 -1.44 5.42 9.08
CA PHE A 348 -1.22 3.98 8.98
C PHE A 348 -2.52 3.26 8.61
N TYR A 349 -3.64 3.61 9.24
CA TYR A 349 -4.95 3.05 8.91
C TYR A 349 -5.35 3.29 7.45
N ASP A 350 -5.18 4.51 6.94
CA ASP A 350 -5.51 4.83 5.55
C ASP A 350 -4.62 4.06 4.57
N GLY A 351 -3.31 3.95 4.85
CA GLY A 351 -2.38 3.16 4.05
C GLY A 351 -2.71 1.66 4.07
N LEU A 352 -3.01 1.10 5.24
CA LEU A 352 -3.40 -0.30 5.40
C LEU A 352 -4.73 -0.58 4.68
N ASN A 353 -5.74 0.26 4.85
CA ASN A 353 -7.04 0.12 4.20
C ASN A 353 -6.90 0.16 2.67
N SER A 354 -6.11 1.10 2.15
CA SER A 354 -5.82 1.20 0.72
C SER A 354 -5.14 -0.08 0.21
N TYR A 355 -4.12 -0.57 0.91
CA TYR A 355 -3.43 -1.80 0.55
C TYR A 355 -4.35 -3.03 0.57
N LEU A 356 -5.11 -3.23 1.65
CA LEU A 356 -6.02 -4.37 1.78
C LEU A 356 -7.17 -4.29 0.77
N ALA A 357 -7.71 -3.11 0.49
CA ALA A 357 -8.72 -2.91 -0.53
C ALA A 357 -8.18 -3.28 -1.93
N ARG A 358 -6.95 -2.88 -2.27
CA ARG A 358 -6.29 -3.27 -3.53
C ARG A 358 -6.18 -4.79 -3.66
N LEU A 359 -5.82 -5.49 -2.58
CA LEU A 359 -5.76 -6.95 -2.57
C LEU A 359 -7.14 -7.61 -2.74
N ILE A 360 -8.18 -7.04 -2.13
CA ILE A 360 -9.55 -7.53 -2.32
C ILE A 360 -9.98 -7.34 -3.78
N ILE A 361 -9.76 -6.16 -4.36
CA ILE A 361 -10.07 -5.87 -5.77
C ILE A 361 -9.31 -6.83 -6.68
N LEU A 362 -8.00 -7.02 -6.45
CA LEU A 362 -7.16 -7.97 -7.18
C LEU A 362 -7.72 -9.39 -7.12
N SER A 363 -8.12 -9.85 -5.93
CA SER A 363 -8.71 -11.19 -5.78
C SER A 363 -9.99 -11.35 -6.59
N LYS A 364 -10.85 -10.32 -6.63
CA LYS A 364 -12.10 -10.34 -7.40
C LYS A 364 -11.85 -10.23 -8.90
N TRP A 365 -10.87 -9.42 -9.31
CA TRP A 365 -10.44 -9.32 -10.69
C TRP A 365 -9.96 -10.66 -11.23
N ARG A 366 -9.09 -11.36 -10.51
CA ARG A 366 -8.61 -12.69 -10.90
C ARG A 366 -9.73 -13.71 -11.00
N ILE A 367 -10.66 -13.72 -10.03
CA ILE A 367 -11.85 -14.59 -10.08
C ILE A 367 -12.69 -14.30 -11.32
N LEU A 368 -12.92 -13.03 -11.65
CA LEU A 368 -13.70 -12.63 -12.82
C LEU A 368 -13.00 -13.06 -14.12
N LYS A 369 -11.69 -12.77 -14.23
CA LYS A 369 -10.84 -13.11 -15.38
C LYS A 369 -10.83 -14.62 -15.65
N ASP A 370 -10.73 -15.44 -14.61
CA ASP A 370 -10.63 -16.89 -14.76
C ASP A 370 -11.98 -17.59 -15.04
N ASN A 371 -13.11 -17.00 -14.63
CA ASN A 371 -14.40 -17.72 -14.62
C ASN A 371 -15.49 -17.12 -15.51
N HIS A 372 -15.35 -15.86 -15.96
CA HIS A 372 -16.41 -15.19 -16.71
C HIS A 372 -16.29 -15.45 -18.21
N ARG A 373 -17.41 -15.80 -18.87
CA ARG A 373 -17.46 -16.21 -20.28
C ARG A 373 -16.81 -15.21 -21.24
N TRP A 374 -16.99 -13.91 -20.99
CA TRP A 374 -16.39 -12.87 -21.82
C TRP A 374 -14.86 -12.86 -21.79
N PHE A 375 -14.27 -13.29 -20.68
CA PHE A 375 -12.82 -13.41 -20.55
C PHE A 375 -12.30 -14.70 -21.17
N SER A 376 -13.11 -15.77 -21.20
CA SER A 376 -12.75 -17.02 -21.89
C SER A 376 -12.67 -16.90 -23.42
N LEU A 377 -13.37 -15.92 -24.01
CA LEU A 377 -13.32 -15.64 -25.45
C LEU A 377 -11.99 -15.01 -25.89
N ILE A 378 -11.29 -14.34 -24.96
CA ILE A 378 -10.00 -13.71 -25.21
C ILE A 378 -8.93 -14.62 -24.59
N ASN A 379 -8.11 -15.28 -25.41
CA ASN A 379 -7.04 -16.14 -24.94
C ASN A 379 -6.20 -15.48 -23.82
N ILE A 380 -5.75 -16.26 -22.83
CA ILE A 380 -4.99 -15.78 -21.65
C ILE A 380 -3.76 -14.94 -22.07
N ALA A 381 -3.07 -15.34 -23.15
CA ALA A 381 -1.93 -14.62 -23.70
C ALA A 381 -2.28 -13.19 -24.20
N ASN A 382 -3.52 -12.98 -24.68
CA ASN A 382 -3.97 -11.67 -25.11
C ASN A 382 -4.29 -10.76 -23.91
N TRP A 383 -4.84 -11.33 -22.82
CA TRP A 383 -5.05 -10.57 -21.58
C TRP A 383 -3.76 -10.07 -20.96
N ASP A 384 -2.72 -10.89 -20.98
CA ASP A 384 -1.43 -10.53 -20.43
C ASP A 384 -0.79 -9.35 -21.21
N ARG A 385 -0.98 -9.33 -22.54
CA ARG A 385 -0.60 -8.20 -23.40
C ARG A 385 -1.43 -6.94 -23.09
N ILE A 386 -2.74 -7.08 -22.92
CA ILE A 386 -3.64 -5.97 -22.57
C ILE A 386 -3.24 -5.38 -21.21
N GLU A 387 -3.03 -6.21 -20.18
CA GLU A 387 -2.56 -5.78 -18.86
C GLU A 387 -1.22 -5.05 -18.95
N SER A 388 -0.31 -5.52 -19.80
CA SER A 388 0.97 -4.85 -20.07
C SER A 388 0.81 -3.48 -20.72
N VAL A 389 -0.09 -3.34 -21.70
CA VAL A 389 -0.40 -2.05 -22.34
C VAL A 389 -0.98 -1.07 -21.33
N VAL A 390 -1.96 -1.51 -20.54
CA VAL A 390 -2.64 -0.66 -19.54
C VAL A 390 -1.66 -0.26 -18.42
N LEU A 391 -0.81 -1.18 -17.97
CA LEU A 391 0.27 -0.89 -17.03
C LEU A 391 1.19 0.22 -17.56
N CYS A 392 1.66 0.06 -18.79
CA CYS A 392 2.53 1.00 -19.47
C CYS A 392 1.88 2.39 -19.60
N TYR A 393 0.60 2.44 -19.96
CA TYR A 393 -0.17 3.68 -19.99
C TYR A 393 -0.27 4.35 -18.61
N GLY A 394 -0.46 3.58 -17.53
CA GLY A 394 -0.42 4.08 -16.16
C GLY A 394 0.92 4.73 -15.80
N VAL A 395 2.04 4.06 -16.11
CA VAL A 395 3.40 4.59 -15.88
C VAL A 395 3.68 5.83 -16.73
N TRP A 396 3.24 5.84 -18.00
CA TRP A 396 3.36 7.01 -18.87
C TRP A 396 2.65 8.24 -18.30
N ASN A 397 1.44 8.08 -17.76
CA ASN A 397 0.72 9.16 -17.09
C ASN A 397 1.45 9.68 -15.85
N LEU A 398 2.09 8.78 -15.10
CA LEU A 398 2.89 9.14 -13.93
C LEU A 398 4.15 9.93 -14.31
N MET A 399 4.84 9.54 -15.38
CA MET A 399 5.99 10.29 -15.90
C MET A 399 5.57 11.68 -16.37
N ASN A 400 4.45 11.79 -17.08
CA ASN A 400 3.92 13.09 -17.51
C ASN A 400 3.46 13.97 -16.33
N LEU A 401 2.91 13.38 -15.27
CA LEU A 401 2.59 14.09 -14.03
C LEU A 401 3.86 14.59 -13.34
N ASN A 402 4.91 13.77 -13.26
CA ASN A 402 6.19 14.20 -12.68
C ASN A 402 6.82 15.38 -13.46
N ASP A 403 6.79 15.32 -14.80
CA ASP A 403 7.19 16.45 -15.64
C ASP A 403 6.40 17.73 -15.34
N TYR A 404 5.09 17.60 -15.09
CA TYR A 404 4.24 18.74 -14.73
C TYR A 404 4.60 19.31 -13.35
N VAL A 405 4.80 18.45 -12.35
CA VAL A 405 5.18 18.83 -10.97
C VAL A 405 6.50 19.62 -10.99
N ARG A 406 7.50 19.15 -11.73
CA ARG A 406 8.79 19.84 -11.88
C ARG A 406 8.71 21.19 -12.59
N LYS A 407 7.78 21.36 -13.53
CA LYS A 407 7.57 22.66 -14.20
C LYS A 407 6.86 23.68 -13.31
N HIS A 408 6.16 23.25 -12.26
CA HIS A 408 5.36 24.12 -11.40
C HIS A 408 5.72 23.97 -9.90
N PRO A 409 6.98 24.16 -9.51
CA PRO A 409 7.46 23.89 -8.14
C PRO A 409 6.82 24.80 -7.08
N TYR A 410 6.30 25.97 -7.47
CA TYR A 410 5.67 26.93 -6.56
C TYR A 410 4.18 26.65 -6.29
N GLN A 411 3.58 25.67 -6.98
CA GLN A 411 2.19 25.28 -6.69
C GLN A 411 2.15 24.38 -5.45
N ARG A 412 1.36 24.74 -4.44
CA ARG A 412 1.20 23.95 -3.19
C ARG A 412 0.87 22.48 -3.43
N GLU A 413 0.04 22.17 -4.43
CA GLU A 413 -0.28 20.79 -4.79
C GLU A 413 0.94 20.03 -5.35
N CYS A 414 1.81 20.71 -6.11
CA CYS A 414 3.02 20.12 -6.67
C CYS A 414 4.08 19.86 -5.59
N GLN A 415 4.26 20.76 -4.61
CA GLN A 415 5.15 20.54 -3.46
C GLN A 415 4.72 19.35 -2.59
N ARG A 416 3.41 19.14 -2.45
CA ARG A 416 2.87 17.95 -1.79
C ARG A 416 3.26 16.67 -2.55
N LEU A 417 3.13 16.68 -3.87
CA LEU A 417 3.40 15.52 -4.73
C LEU A 417 4.88 15.21 -4.89
N GLU A 418 5.76 16.21 -4.83
CA GLU A 418 7.20 16.02 -4.88
C GLU A 418 7.72 15.13 -3.73
N ASN A 419 7.04 15.19 -2.57
CA ASN A 419 7.34 14.34 -1.43
C ASN A 419 6.76 12.92 -1.53
N ASP A 420 5.90 12.64 -2.51
CA ASP A 420 5.30 11.32 -2.69
C ASP A 420 6.36 10.29 -3.13
N SER A 421 6.31 9.09 -2.57
CA SER A 421 7.29 8.04 -2.86
C SER A 421 7.27 7.56 -4.31
N LEU A 422 6.10 7.58 -4.95
CA LEU A 422 5.89 7.10 -6.30
C LEU A 422 6.40 8.13 -7.31
N ILE A 423 6.11 9.42 -7.07
CA ILE A 423 6.66 10.53 -7.85
C ILE A 423 8.19 10.54 -7.74
N ARG A 424 8.76 10.41 -6.55
CA ARG A 424 10.22 10.30 -6.36
C ARG A 424 10.83 9.07 -7.06
N ALA A 425 10.14 7.95 -7.08
CA ALA A 425 10.61 6.75 -7.78
C ALA A 425 10.65 6.97 -9.30
N VAL A 426 9.58 7.56 -9.87
CA VAL A 426 9.51 7.94 -11.28
C VAL A 426 10.56 9.01 -11.62
N ASP A 427 10.81 9.92 -10.69
CA ASP A 427 11.80 10.97 -10.84
C ASP A 427 13.22 10.44 -11.01
N ARG A 428 13.56 9.40 -10.23
CA ARG A 428 14.82 8.64 -10.36
C ARG A 428 14.90 7.83 -11.65
N ILE A 429 13.82 7.64 -12.40
CA ILE A 429 13.87 7.00 -13.71
C ILE A 429 14.14 8.06 -14.77
N MET A 430 13.44 9.19 -14.67
CA MET A 430 13.49 10.31 -15.62
C MET A 430 14.79 11.13 -15.55
N ASN A 431 15.51 11.06 -14.43
CA ASN A 431 16.78 11.75 -14.17
C ASN A 431 17.70 10.79 -13.46
#